data_AF-A0A380DMT0-F1
#
_entry.id   AF-A0A380DMT0-F1
#
_cell.length_a   1.000
_cell.length_b   1.000
_cell.length_c   1.000
_cell.angle_alpha   90.00
_cell.angle_beta   90.00
_cell.angle_gamma   90.00
#
_symmetry.space_group_name_H-M   'P 1'
#
loop_
_entity.id
_entity.type
_entity.pdbx_description
1 polymer ?
#
loop_
_entity_poly.entity_id
_entity_poly.type
_entity_poly.pdbx_seq_one_letter_code
_entity_poly.pdbx_strand_id
1 'polypeptide(L)'
;MNQYIDVSALIMISIFSFVIFESVENVNNAAHVLEMIDVTLDDIEDIKGAPTLDETGKDIPIENHNITFEHVNFSYEKKQVINNVDLTIDAKTTTAIIGPSGSGNRLYVITVKIL
;
A
#
# COMPACT_ATOMS: atom_id res chain seq x y z
N MET A 1 59.19 7.39 -37.75
CA MET A 1 57.81 7.49 -38.26
C MET A 1 56.98 8.04 -37.11
N ASN A 2 56.57 9.32 -37.19
CA ASN A 2 56.06 10.08 -36.04
C ASN A 2 54.84 9.41 -35.38
N GLN A 3 54.95 9.13 -34.09
CA GLN A 3 53.92 8.52 -33.24
C GLN A 3 53.08 9.59 -32.51
N TYR A 4 52.38 10.45 -33.27
CA TYR A 4 51.45 11.42 -32.67
C TYR A 4 50.04 11.14 -33.16
N ILE A 5 49.08 11.12 -32.23
CA ILE A 5 47.65 11.02 -32.56
C ILE A 5 47.23 12.33 -33.21
N ASP A 6 46.57 12.24 -34.37
CA ASP A 6 46.07 13.41 -35.07
C ASP A 6 44.97 14.12 -34.25
N VAL A 7 44.96 15.45 -34.29
CA VAL A 7 44.02 16.26 -33.50
C VAL A 7 42.56 15.96 -33.91
N SER A 8 42.31 15.61 -35.17
CA SER A 8 40.99 15.19 -35.63
C SER A 8 40.52 13.91 -34.94
N ALA A 9 41.43 12.93 -34.78
CA ALA A 9 41.12 11.67 -34.11
C ALA A 9 40.80 11.87 -32.62
N LEU A 10 41.51 12.78 -31.93
CA LEU A 10 41.21 13.13 -30.54
C LEU A 10 39.81 13.76 -30.37
N ILE A 11 39.43 14.66 -31.28
CA ILE A 11 38.11 15.29 -31.25
C ILE A 11 37.00 14.27 -31.51
N MET A 12 37.20 13.37 -32.49
CA MET A 12 36.24 12.30 -32.78
C MET A 12 36.04 11.38 -31.58
N ILE A 13 37.12 10.89 -30.96
CA ILE A 13 37.04 10.03 -29.78
C ILE A 13 36.33 10.75 -28.62
N SER A 14 36.58 12.04 -28.43
CA SER A 14 35.94 12.83 -27.38
C SER A 14 34.42 12.94 -27.59
N ILE A 15 33.99 13.24 -28.81
CA ILE A 15 32.55 13.30 -29.16
C ILE A 15 31.90 11.92 -29.01
N PHE A 16 32.56 10.86 -29.48
CA PHE A 16 32.06 9.49 -29.33
C PHE A 16 31.93 9.08 -27.86
N SER A 17 32.87 9.48 -27.00
CA SER A 17 32.80 9.20 -25.56
C SER A 17 31.56 9.82 -24.92
N PHE A 18 31.20 11.05 -25.29
CA PHE A 18 29.98 11.71 -24.78
C PHE A 18 28.72 10.99 -25.26
N VAL A 19 28.65 10.62 -26.54
CA VAL A 19 27.48 9.91 -27.11
C VAL A 19 27.28 8.53 -26.47
N ILE A 20 28.38 7.79 -26.24
CA ILE A 20 28.31 6.49 -25.56
C ILE A 20 27.87 6.66 -24.11
N PHE A 21 28.41 7.65 -23.39
CA PHE A 21 28.05 7.88 -22.00
C PHE A 21 26.55 8.20 -21.83
N GLU A 22 26.01 9.09 -22.68
CA GLU A 22 24.58 9.42 -22.70
C GLU A 22 23.71 8.19 -23.00
N SER A 23 24.15 7.35 -23.94
CA SER A 23 23.43 6.12 -24.29
C SER A 23 23.40 5.13 -23.12
N VAL A 24 24.51 4.98 -22.41
CA VAL A 24 24.62 4.10 -21.23
C VAL A 24 23.74 4.59 -20.09
N GLU A 25 23.70 5.91 -19.85
CA GLU A 25 22.83 6.49 -18.82
C GLU A 25 21.34 6.23 -19.09
N ASN A 26 20.91 6.41 -20.34
CA ASN A 26 19.53 6.11 -20.75
C ASN A 26 19.17 4.64 -20.56
N VAL A 27 20.08 3.72 -20.89
CA VAL A 27 19.88 2.28 -20.67
C VAL A 27 19.80 1.97 -19.18
N ASN A 28 20.67 2.56 -18.35
CA ASN A 28 20.66 2.35 -16.90
C ASN A 28 19.33 2.81 -16.28
N ASN A 29 18.83 3.98 -16.68
CA ASN A 29 17.56 4.49 -16.19
C ASN A 29 16.38 3.60 -16.61
N ALA A 30 16.38 3.11 -17.85
CA ALA A 30 15.37 2.17 -18.31
C ALA A 30 15.41 0.85 -17.53
N ALA A 31 16.61 0.33 -17.22
CA ALA A 31 16.77 -0.88 -16.41
C ALA A 31 16.17 -0.72 -15.01
N HIS A 32 16.40 0.42 -14.34
CA HIS A 32 15.80 0.71 -13.03
C HIS A 32 14.27 0.80 -13.08
N VAL A 33 13.70 1.40 -14.12
CA VAL A 33 12.24 1.46 -14.27
C VAL A 33 11.64 0.07 -14.46
N LEU A 34 12.30 -0.80 -15.22
CA LEU A 34 11.86 -2.20 -15.40
C LEU A 34 11.89 -2.97 -14.08
N GLU A 35 12.95 -2.82 -13.29
CA GLU A 35 13.03 -3.45 -11.96
C GLU A 35 11.91 -2.99 -11.02
N MET A 36 11.58 -1.69 -11.05
CA MET A 36 10.44 -1.16 -10.28
C MET A 36 9.10 -1.75 -10.75
N ILE A 37 8.93 -1.94 -12.06
CA ILE A 37 7.72 -2.57 -12.61
C ILE A 37 7.57 -3.99 -12.08
N ASP A 38 8.63 -4.79 -12.10
CA ASP A 38 8.58 -6.17 -11.59
C ASP A 38 8.16 -6.22 -10.12
N VAL A 39 8.74 -5.37 -9.26
CA VAL A 39 8.32 -5.28 -7.83
C VAL A 39 6.84 -4.90 -7.69
N THR A 40 6.36 -3.94 -8.49
CA THR A 40 4.94 -3.55 -8.42
C THR A 40 4.00 -4.62 -8.97
N LEU A 41 4.47 -5.46 -9.90
CA LEU A 41 3.71 -6.60 -10.39
C LEU A 41 3.58 -7.68 -9.31
N ASP A 42 4.66 -7.95 -8.57
CA ASP A 42 4.65 -8.86 -7.41
C ASP A 42 3.61 -8.38 -6.36
N ASP A 43 3.60 -7.09 -6.00
CA ASP A 43 2.60 -6.52 -5.08
C ASP A 43 1.15 -6.72 -5.59
N ILE A 44 0.91 -6.60 -6.89
CA ILE A 44 -0.41 -6.80 -7.50
C ILE A 44 -0.81 -8.27 -7.46
N GLU A 45 0.13 -9.19 -7.70
CA GLU A 45 -0.11 -10.63 -7.61
C GLU A 45 -0.49 -11.04 -6.18
N ASP A 46 0.19 -10.50 -5.17
CA ASP A 46 -0.15 -10.72 -3.76
C ASP A 46 -1.58 -10.26 -3.43
N ILE A 47 -1.99 -9.09 -3.94
CA ILE A 47 -3.35 -8.57 -3.75
C ILE A 47 -4.38 -9.45 -4.48
N LYS A 48 -4.08 -9.91 -5.70
CA LYS A 48 -4.97 -10.79 -6.46
C LYS A 48 -5.08 -12.19 -5.85
N GLY A 49 -4.02 -12.66 -5.19
CA GLY A 49 -4.00 -13.92 -4.48
C GLY A 49 -4.70 -13.88 -3.12
N ALA A 50 -5.08 -12.70 -2.64
CA ALA A 50 -5.81 -12.57 -1.39
C ALA A 50 -7.16 -13.31 -1.49
N PRO A 51 -7.58 -14.00 -0.40
CA PRO A 51 -8.85 -14.71 -0.39
C PRO A 51 -10.00 -13.75 -0.71
N THR A 52 -10.78 -14.09 -1.72
CA THR A 52 -11.99 -13.35 -2.08
C THR A 52 -13.00 -13.47 -0.94
N LEU A 53 -13.77 -12.40 -0.72
CA LEU A 53 -14.92 -12.49 0.18
C LEU A 53 -15.88 -13.58 -0.33
N ASP A 54 -16.50 -14.30 0.60
CA ASP A 54 -17.45 -15.35 0.28
C ASP A 54 -18.66 -14.76 -0.46
N GLU A 55 -18.74 -15.03 -1.77
CA GLU A 55 -19.85 -14.60 -2.62
C GLU A 55 -21.07 -15.52 -2.50
N THR A 56 -20.96 -16.65 -1.78
CA THR A 56 -22.07 -17.58 -1.54
C THR A 56 -22.96 -17.20 -0.35
N GLY A 57 -22.81 -15.96 0.13
CA GLY A 57 -23.67 -15.38 1.15
C GLY A 57 -25.16 -15.54 0.77
N LYS A 58 -25.97 -15.95 1.74
CA LYS A 58 -27.42 -16.02 1.58
C LYS A 58 -28.02 -14.68 2.01
N ASP A 59 -29.01 -14.21 1.27
CA ASP A 59 -29.89 -13.14 1.77
C ASP A 59 -30.66 -13.66 2.98
N ILE A 60 -30.31 -13.13 4.15
CA ILE A 60 -30.99 -13.42 5.40
C ILE A 60 -31.85 -12.19 5.72
N PRO A 61 -33.18 -12.33 5.81
CA PRO A 61 -34.04 -11.24 6.25
C PRO A 61 -33.71 -10.91 7.71
N ILE A 62 -33.24 -9.68 7.94
CA ILE A 62 -32.88 -9.19 9.27
C ILE A 62 -34.12 -8.60 9.94
N GLU A 63 -34.65 -9.27 10.97
CA GLU A 63 -35.79 -8.76 11.75
C GLU A 63 -35.38 -7.69 12.77
N ASN A 64 -34.20 -7.85 13.37
CA ASN A 64 -33.64 -6.93 14.35
C ASN A 64 -32.35 -6.29 13.82
N HIS A 65 -32.33 -4.95 13.76
CA HIS A 65 -31.21 -4.18 13.22
C HIS A 65 -30.21 -3.75 14.30
N ASN A 66 -30.29 -4.31 15.51
CA ASN A 66 -29.29 -4.09 16.55
C ASN A 66 -27.93 -4.66 16.12
N ILE A 67 -26.85 -3.94 16.41
CA ILE A 67 -25.48 -4.41 16.23
C ILE A 67 -24.94 -4.82 17.59
N THR A 68 -24.50 -6.07 17.73
CA THR A 68 -23.85 -6.56 18.94
C THR A 68 -22.43 -7.02 18.61
N PHE A 69 -21.47 -6.48 19.36
CA PHE A 69 -20.11 -6.98 19.47
C PHE A 69 -20.07 -7.86 20.73
N GLU A 70 -19.67 -9.13 20.59
CA GLU A 70 -19.55 -10.08 21.70
C GLU A 70 -18.11 -10.59 21.81
N HIS A 71 -17.50 -10.40 22.99
CA HIS A 71 -16.15 -10.86 23.33
C HIS A 71 -15.11 -10.51 22.26
N VAL A 72 -15.18 -9.29 21.70
CA VAL A 72 -14.36 -8.92 20.56
C VAL A 72 -12.92 -8.65 20.99
N ASN A 73 -11.99 -9.33 20.31
CA ASN A 73 -10.55 -9.15 20.47
C ASN A 73 -9.96 -8.79 19.11
N PHE A 74 -9.10 -7.77 19.07
CA PHE A 74 -8.47 -7.31 17.83
C PHE A 74 -7.02 -6.89 18.10
N SER A 75 -6.12 -7.30 17.20
CA SER A 75 -4.69 -7.07 17.31
C SER A 75 -4.11 -6.63 15.97
N TYR A 76 -3.19 -5.66 15.99
CA TYR A 76 -2.28 -5.41 14.88
C TYR A 76 -1.01 -6.22 15.12
N GLU A 77 -0.72 -7.19 14.24
CA GLU A 77 0.37 -8.15 14.42
C GLU A 77 0.37 -8.77 15.84
N LYS A 78 1.35 -8.42 16.68
CA LYS A 78 1.50 -8.91 18.05
C LYS A 78 0.91 -7.99 19.11
N LYS A 79 0.43 -6.80 18.74
CA LYS A 79 -0.12 -5.81 19.68
C LYS A 79 -1.63 -5.89 19.71
N GLN A 80 -2.17 -6.34 20.84
CA GLN A 80 -3.61 -6.32 21.10
C GLN A 80 -4.10 -4.88 21.36
N VAL A 81 -5.17 -4.49 20.66
CA VAL A 81 -5.74 -3.13 20.70
C VAL A 81 -7.18 -3.14 21.20
N ILE A 82 -7.96 -4.17 20.87
CA ILE A 82 -9.27 -4.43 21.47
C ILE A 82 -9.14 -5.72 22.28
N ASN A 83 -9.52 -5.67 23.56
CA ASN A 83 -9.45 -6.80 24.47
C ASN A 83 -10.83 -7.05 25.08
N ASN A 84 -11.45 -8.16 24.69
CA ASN A 84 -12.72 -8.64 25.21
C ASN A 84 -13.79 -7.55 25.40
N VAL A 85 -14.16 -6.90 24.29
CA VAL A 85 -15.18 -5.83 24.31
C VAL A 85 -16.54 -6.40 23.94
N ASP A 86 -17.52 -6.11 24.79
CA ASP A 86 -18.94 -6.31 24.57
C ASP A 86 -19.63 -4.95 24.38
N LEU A 87 -20.35 -4.77 23.27
CA LEU A 87 -21.06 -3.54 22.95
C LEU A 87 -22.33 -3.85 22.17
N THR A 88 -23.46 -3.30 22.60
CA THR A 88 -24.72 -3.35 21.86
C THR A 88 -25.12 -1.95 21.42
N ILE A 89 -25.44 -1.81 20.14
CA ILE A 89 -25.95 -0.59 19.52
C ILE A 89 -27.37 -0.89 19.03
N ASP A 90 -28.35 -0.20 19.61
CA ASP A 90 -29.75 -0.40 19.24
C ASP A 90 -30.06 0.19 17.85
N ALA A 91 -31.01 -0.43 17.17
CA ALA A 91 -31.52 0.04 15.89
C ALA A 91 -32.00 1.50 15.97
N LYS A 92 -31.83 2.25 14.86
CA LYS A 92 -32.22 3.67 14.75
C LYS A 92 -31.48 4.60 15.71
N THR A 93 -30.38 4.15 16.31
CA THR A 93 -29.50 4.99 17.11
C THR A 93 -28.24 5.37 16.34
N THR A 94 -27.56 6.39 16.83
CA THR A 94 -26.23 6.77 16.38
C THR A 94 -25.30 6.70 17.57
N THR A 95 -24.30 5.83 17.50
CA THR A 95 -23.31 5.66 18.56
C THR A 95 -21.97 6.21 18.10
N ALA A 96 -21.41 7.13 18.87
CA ALA A 96 -20.08 7.66 18.66
C ALA A 96 -19.11 6.97 19.62
N ILE A 97 -18.11 6.27 19.07
CA ILE A 97 -17.01 5.66 19.82
C ILE A 97 -15.88 6.69 19.85
N ILE A 98 -15.52 7.11 21.06
CA ILE A 98 -14.52 8.14 21.30
C ILE A 98 -13.32 7.50 22.01
N GLY A 99 -12.11 7.72 21.49
CA GLY A 99 -10.89 7.21 22.11
C GLY A 99 -9.67 8.08 21.87
N PRO A 100 -8.67 8.03 22.76
CA PRO A 100 -7.38 8.65 22.51
C PRO A 100 -6.73 7.96 21.30
N SER A 101 -6.19 8.74 20.37
CA SER A 101 -5.28 8.24 19.35
C SER A 101 -4.14 7.55 20.10
N GLY A 102 -3.88 6.27 19.88
CA GLY A 102 -2.90 5.48 20.64
C GLY A 102 -1.45 6.03 20.72
N SER A 103 -1.18 7.23 20.20
CA SER A 103 0.03 8.05 20.34
C SER A 103 -0.07 9.24 21.32
N GLY A 104 -1.18 9.38 22.06
CA GLY A 104 -1.34 10.33 23.18
C GLY A 104 -1.70 11.78 22.82
N ASN A 105 -1.82 12.14 21.54
CA ASN A 105 -1.91 13.55 21.13
C ASN A 105 -3.23 14.01 20.48
N ARG A 106 -4.12 13.11 20.02
CA ARG A 106 -5.39 13.49 19.36
C ARG A 106 -6.53 12.57 19.79
N LEU A 107 -7.77 13.02 19.64
CA LEU A 107 -8.98 12.23 19.90
C LEU A 107 -9.58 11.78 18.57
N TYR A 108 -9.95 10.51 18.43
CA TYR A 108 -10.72 10.03 17.27
C TYR A 108 -12.15 9.76 17.69
N VAL A 109 -13.07 10.08 16.77
CA VAL A 109 -14.49 9.75 16.89
C VAL A 109 -14.86 8.88 15.70
N ILE A 110 -15.28 7.65 15.96
CA ILE A 110 -15.87 6.76 14.95
C ILE A 110 -17.37 6.77 15.19
N THR A 111 -18.15 7.14 14.18
CA THR A 111 -19.61 7.19 14.28
C THR A 111 -20.20 5.98 13.56
N VAL A 112 -20.95 5.16 14.29
CA VAL A 112 -21.76 4.07 13.73
C VAL A 112 -23.21 4.53 13.72
N LYS A 113 -23.82 4.53 12.54
CA LYS A 113 -25.22 4.91 12.35
C LYS A 113 -26.00 3.72 11.81
N ILE A 114 -27.06 3.33 12.52
CA ILE A 114 -28.01 2.32 12.09
C ILE A 114 -29.28 3.05 11.67
N LEU A 115 -29.72 2.87 10.42
CA LEU A 115 -30.96 3.44 9.87
C LEU A 115 -32.11 2.44 9.96
#